data_AF-A0A0G0A352-F1
#
_entry.id   AF-A0A0G0A352-F1
#
_cell.length_a   1.000
_cell.length_b   1.000
_cell.length_c   1.000
_cell.angle_alpha   90.00
_cell.angle_beta   90.00
_cell.angle_gamma   90.00
#
_symmetry.space_group_name_H-M   'P 1'
#
loop_
_entity.id
_entity.type
_entity.pdbx_description
1 polymer ?
#
loop_
_entity_poly.entity_id
_entity_poly.type
_entity_poly.pdbx_seq_one_letter_code
_entity_poly.pdbx_strand_id
1 'polypeptide(L)'
;MPSLLSVTCVSQLESHQQAEIMWCKRAMAQDLTTKENAQTVLELPQTEDCLFLDVVVPRAVFERRNSKAKKAPVLVWMHGGGYIFGYKNDVVDATDPAGLINVSRIDGSDSFIYVSLNHRLGAFGWLAGPSLEAANGTANAGLHDQHLALQWVQKNIHLFGGDPKKVTLSGLSGGGSSTVHHITAYGRKKGPPPFARAFINPPGYFPIGSNFQAENITQYFLKFLNASTIEQARKLPVRALMEANVAHTSGVETNFVYGPAVDGDFVPALPGLLLLSGNFHKNIDLLLSHTRYEGG
;
A
#
# COMPACT_ATOMS: atom_id res chain seq x y z
N MET A 1 -31.39 7.05 -1.52
CA MET A 1 -30.07 6.39 -1.59
C MET A 1 -29.04 7.43 -2.02
N PRO A 2 -27.98 7.68 -1.24
CA PRO A 2 -26.90 8.55 -1.70
C PRO A 2 -26.22 7.87 -2.90
N SER A 3 -26.02 8.63 -3.96
CA SER A 3 -25.38 8.17 -5.18
C SER A 3 -23.88 8.47 -5.09
N LEU A 4 -23.07 7.42 -5.11
CA LEU A 4 -21.60 7.51 -5.16
C LEU A 4 -21.16 7.32 -6.61
N LEU A 5 -20.15 8.09 -7.02
CA LEU A 5 -19.44 7.88 -8.28
C LEU A 5 -18.09 7.23 -7.95
N SER A 6 -17.79 6.08 -8.56
CA SER A 6 -16.49 5.43 -8.49
C SER A 6 -15.78 5.56 -9.84
N VAL A 7 -14.51 5.96 -9.82
CA VAL A 7 -13.66 6.08 -11.02
C VAL A 7 -12.34 5.36 -10.76
N THR A 8 -12.01 4.38 -11.60
CA THR A 8 -10.70 3.72 -11.61
C THR A 8 -9.71 4.51 -12.46
N CYS A 9 -8.56 4.85 -11.90
CA CYS A 9 -7.48 5.54 -12.59
C CYS A 9 -6.29 4.59 -12.81
N VAL A 10 -5.74 4.62 -14.02
CA VAL A 10 -4.57 3.82 -14.44
C VAL A 10 -3.33 4.70 -14.43
N SER A 11 -2.23 4.23 -13.85
CA SER A 11 -0.98 5.00 -13.79
C SER A 11 -0.08 4.85 -15.03
N GLN A 12 -0.46 4.03 -16.03
CA GLN A 12 0.19 3.94 -17.34
C GLN A 12 -0.84 3.85 -18.48
N LEU A 13 -0.63 4.63 -19.54
CA LEU A 13 -1.49 4.67 -20.72
C LEU A 13 -1.24 3.42 -21.57
N GLU A 14 -2.13 2.43 -21.50
CA GLU A 14 -2.51 1.61 -22.65
C GLU A 14 -3.91 1.01 -22.40
N SER A 15 -4.78 1.15 -23.38
CA SER A 15 -6.16 0.67 -23.35
C SER A 15 -6.18 -0.85 -23.31
N HIS A 16 -6.88 -1.47 -22.36
CA HIS A 16 -7.82 -2.58 -22.59
C HIS A 16 -8.53 -2.99 -21.29
N GLN A 17 -9.85 -3.12 -21.41
CA GLN A 17 -10.84 -3.83 -20.57
C GLN A 17 -10.66 -3.92 -19.03
N GLN A 18 -11.71 -3.45 -18.36
CA GLN A 18 -12.07 -3.71 -16.96
C GLN A 18 -11.96 -5.21 -16.62
N ALA A 19 -10.82 -5.62 -16.11
CA ALA A 19 -10.69 -6.81 -15.28
C ALA A 19 -10.37 -6.32 -13.87
N GLU A 20 -11.13 -6.76 -12.87
CA GLU A 20 -10.79 -6.52 -11.48
C GLU A 20 -9.45 -7.21 -11.20
N ILE A 21 -8.42 -6.40 -10.99
CA ILE A 21 -7.04 -6.84 -10.81
C ILE A 21 -6.90 -7.36 -9.37
N MET A 22 -6.84 -8.68 -9.22
CA MET A 22 -6.85 -9.36 -7.93
C MET A 22 -5.48 -9.97 -7.58
N TRP A 23 -4.43 -9.15 -7.43
CA TRP A 23 -3.13 -9.58 -6.86
C TRP A 23 -3.17 -10.09 -5.41
N CYS A 24 -4.36 -10.17 -4.83
CA CYS A 24 -4.53 -9.94 -3.41
C CYS A 24 -5.69 -10.71 -2.76
N LYS A 25 -6.32 -11.64 -3.48
CA LYS A 25 -7.06 -12.69 -2.78
C LYS A 25 -6.03 -13.74 -2.32
N ARG A 26 -5.98 -14.01 -1.02
CA ARG A 26 -5.65 -15.37 -0.55
C ARG A 26 -6.97 -15.97 -0.07
N ALA A 27 -7.19 -17.24 -0.39
CA ALA A 27 -8.08 -18.06 0.40
C ALA A 27 -7.65 -17.95 1.88
N MET A 28 -8.61 -17.94 2.79
CA MET A 28 -8.39 -17.72 4.21
C MET A 28 -7.20 -18.52 4.73
N ALA A 29 -6.37 -17.88 5.57
CA ALA A 29 -5.08 -18.39 6.03
C ALA A 29 -5.12 -19.79 6.67
N GLN A 30 -6.29 -20.29 7.08
CA GLN A 30 -6.44 -21.61 7.70
C GLN A 30 -6.13 -22.80 6.78
N ASP A 31 -6.03 -22.61 5.46
CA ASP A 31 -6.03 -23.74 4.51
C ASP A 31 -4.68 -24.07 3.85
N LEU A 32 -3.61 -23.28 4.03
CA LEU A 32 -2.40 -23.42 3.18
C LEU A 32 -1.42 -24.53 3.59
N THR A 33 -1.88 -25.50 4.37
CA THR A 33 -1.09 -26.68 4.75
C THR A 33 -1.03 -27.75 3.65
N THR A 34 -1.84 -27.63 2.60
CA THR A 34 -1.91 -28.60 1.49
C THR A 34 -1.49 -27.99 0.14
N LYS A 35 -0.88 -28.79 -0.72
CA LYS A 35 -0.47 -28.41 -2.10
C LYS A 35 -1.65 -27.92 -2.96
N GLU A 36 -2.87 -28.38 -2.68
CA GLU A 36 -4.09 -27.96 -3.38
C GLU A 36 -4.40 -26.48 -3.20
N ASN A 37 -4.11 -25.90 -2.03
CA ASN A 37 -4.45 -24.50 -1.73
C ASN A 37 -3.44 -23.47 -2.29
N ALA A 38 -2.22 -23.90 -2.63
CA ALA A 38 -1.27 -23.07 -3.37
C ALA A 38 -1.67 -22.92 -4.86
N GLN A 39 -2.27 -23.95 -5.45
CA GLN A 39 -2.82 -23.87 -6.81
C GLN A 39 -3.99 -22.86 -6.88
N THR A 40 -4.90 -22.88 -5.90
CA THR A 40 -6.04 -21.95 -5.83
C THR A 40 -5.63 -20.47 -5.79
N VAL A 41 -4.50 -20.14 -5.16
CA VAL A 41 -3.97 -18.75 -5.14
C VAL A 41 -3.42 -18.34 -6.51
N LEU A 42 -2.74 -19.25 -7.20
CA LEU A 42 -2.17 -19.01 -8.53
C LEU A 42 -3.23 -18.93 -9.64
N GLU A 43 -4.44 -19.41 -9.37
CA GLU A 43 -5.58 -19.40 -10.32
C GLU A 43 -6.45 -18.14 -10.22
N LEU A 44 -6.19 -17.26 -9.25
CA LEU A 44 -6.86 -15.97 -9.15
C LEU A 44 -6.35 -15.02 -10.24
N PRO A 45 -7.18 -14.12 -10.79
CA PRO A 45 -6.76 -13.10 -11.75
C PRO A 45 -5.69 -12.16 -11.16
N GLN A 46 -4.42 -12.41 -11.44
CA GLN A 46 -3.25 -11.64 -10.98
C GLN A 46 -2.47 -11.11 -12.20
N THR A 47 -2.15 -9.80 -12.23
CA THR A 47 -1.31 -9.14 -13.26
C THR A 47 -0.28 -8.17 -12.65
N GLU A 48 0.98 -8.22 -13.09
CA GLU A 48 2.03 -7.26 -12.63
C GLU A 48 1.66 -5.80 -12.92
N ASP A 49 0.83 -5.57 -13.93
CA ASP A 49 0.18 -4.28 -14.14
C ASP A 49 -0.95 -4.11 -13.11
N CYS A 50 -0.59 -3.65 -11.91
CA CYS A 50 -1.50 -3.55 -10.76
C CYS A 50 -1.58 -2.17 -10.12
N LEU A 51 -0.86 -1.17 -10.63
CA LEU A 51 -0.79 0.18 -10.05
C LEU A 51 -1.99 1.05 -10.42
N PHE A 52 -3.14 0.70 -9.85
CA PHE A 52 -4.41 1.39 -10.03
C PHE A 52 -4.90 1.96 -8.69
N LEU A 53 -5.66 3.04 -8.78
CA LEU A 53 -6.40 3.61 -7.65
C LEU A 53 -7.87 3.82 -8.02
N ASP A 54 -8.74 3.84 -7.03
CA ASP A 54 -10.15 4.17 -7.17
C ASP A 54 -10.46 5.45 -6.39
N VAL A 55 -11.27 6.32 -6.98
CA VAL A 55 -11.76 7.55 -6.34
C VAL A 55 -13.27 7.44 -6.16
N VAL A 56 -13.72 7.41 -4.90
CA VAL A 56 -15.13 7.40 -4.53
C VAL A 56 -15.54 8.79 -4.06
N VAL A 57 -16.48 9.39 -4.79
CA VAL A 57 -16.89 10.78 -4.60
C VAL A 57 -18.40 10.86 -4.33
N PRO A 58 -18.83 11.57 -3.28
CA PRO A 58 -20.24 11.93 -3.12
C PRO A 58 -20.72 12.75 -4.32
N ARG A 59 -21.87 12.39 -4.93
CA ARG A 59 -22.39 13.09 -6.13
C ARG A 59 -22.40 14.62 -5.98
N ALA A 60 -22.85 15.14 -4.85
CA ALA A 60 -22.89 16.58 -4.58
C ALA A 60 -21.51 17.26 -4.61
N VAL A 61 -20.44 16.56 -4.18
CA VAL A 61 -19.05 17.04 -4.27
C VAL A 61 -18.61 17.08 -5.73
N PHE A 62 -18.90 16.01 -6.48
CA PHE A 62 -18.50 15.90 -7.88
C PHE A 62 -19.22 16.93 -8.78
N GLU A 63 -20.52 17.12 -8.61
CA GLU A 63 -21.31 18.07 -9.40
C GLU A 63 -20.80 19.51 -9.25
N ARG A 64 -20.36 19.88 -8.04
CA ARG A 64 -19.84 21.23 -7.76
C ARG A 64 -18.32 21.38 -7.94
N ARG A 65 -17.60 20.37 -8.45
CA ARG A 65 -16.13 20.38 -8.57
C ARG A 65 -15.55 21.58 -9.34
N ASN A 66 -16.31 22.11 -10.29
CA ASN A 66 -15.95 23.27 -11.11
C ASN A 66 -16.46 24.62 -10.55
N SER A 67 -17.14 24.60 -9.40
CA SER A 67 -17.65 25.82 -8.75
C SER A 67 -16.60 26.47 -7.86
N LYS A 68 -16.88 27.69 -7.37
CA LYS A 68 -16.09 28.36 -6.33
C LYS A 68 -16.38 27.83 -4.90
N ALA A 69 -17.17 26.75 -4.78
CA ALA A 69 -17.49 26.16 -3.49
C ALA A 69 -16.25 25.58 -2.81
N LYS A 70 -16.36 25.38 -1.49
CA LYS A 70 -15.31 24.76 -0.68
C LYS A 70 -15.06 23.32 -1.18
N LYS A 71 -13.80 23.00 -1.42
CA LYS A 71 -13.36 21.64 -1.80
C LYS A 71 -13.44 20.69 -0.60
N ALA A 72 -13.76 19.42 -0.88
CA ALA A 72 -13.96 18.39 0.14
C ALA A 72 -12.61 17.88 0.69
N PRO A 73 -12.52 17.49 1.97
CA PRO A 73 -11.37 16.75 2.47
C PRO A 73 -11.23 15.39 1.75
N VAL A 74 -10.02 14.83 1.77
CA VAL A 74 -9.69 13.59 1.07
C VAL A 74 -9.10 12.59 2.06
N LEU A 75 -9.63 11.37 2.09
CA LEU A 75 -9.07 10.24 2.82
C LEU A 75 -8.42 9.30 1.82
N VAL A 76 -7.11 9.08 1.95
CA VAL A 76 -6.36 8.10 1.15
C VAL A 76 -6.14 6.86 2.01
N TRP A 77 -6.66 5.72 1.56
CA TRP A 77 -6.61 4.44 2.25
C TRP A 77 -5.56 3.51 1.65
N MET A 78 -4.70 2.98 2.52
CA MET A 78 -3.75 1.92 2.22
C MET A 78 -4.21 0.63 2.89
N HIS A 79 -4.48 -0.39 2.07
CA HIS A 79 -4.89 -1.70 2.58
C HIS A 79 -3.78 -2.35 3.42
N GLY A 80 -4.20 -3.27 4.29
CA GLY A 80 -3.32 -4.13 5.07
C GLY A 80 -2.84 -5.34 4.28
N GLY A 81 -2.66 -6.45 4.99
CA GLY A 81 -2.26 -7.74 4.41
C GLY A 81 -0.77 -8.08 4.54
N GLY A 82 -0.10 -7.49 5.53
CA GLY A 82 1.26 -7.87 5.91
C GLY A 82 2.29 -7.79 4.78
N TYR A 83 2.03 -6.91 3.80
CA TYR A 83 2.84 -6.72 2.60
C TYR A 83 2.88 -7.89 1.61
N ILE A 84 2.07 -8.94 1.82
CA ILE A 84 2.06 -10.15 0.97
C ILE A 84 0.68 -10.45 0.36
N PHE A 85 -0.38 -9.79 0.84
CA PHE A 85 -1.74 -9.83 0.26
C PHE A 85 -2.47 -8.49 0.50
N GLY A 86 -3.73 -8.38 0.06
CA GLY A 86 -4.61 -7.21 0.24
C GLY A 86 -4.64 -6.26 -0.96
N TYR A 87 -5.80 -5.76 -1.36
CA TYR A 87 -6.01 -4.88 -2.53
C TYR A 87 -6.92 -3.69 -2.19
N LYS A 88 -6.99 -2.71 -3.08
CA LYS A 88 -7.75 -1.46 -2.89
C LYS A 88 -9.26 -1.63 -2.61
N ASN A 89 -9.84 -2.79 -2.96
CA ASN A 89 -11.26 -3.13 -2.77
C ASN A 89 -11.44 -4.34 -1.86
N ASP A 90 -10.43 -4.65 -1.03
CA ASP A 90 -10.48 -5.82 -0.17
C ASP A 90 -11.55 -5.69 0.91
N VAL A 91 -12.47 -6.65 0.93
CA VAL A 91 -13.58 -6.72 1.88
C VAL A 91 -13.09 -7.06 3.29
N VAL A 92 -11.92 -7.69 3.43
CA VAL A 92 -11.34 -8.06 4.74
C VAL A 92 -10.99 -6.82 5.57
N ASP A 93 -10.64 -5.72 4.91
CA ASP A 93 -10.29 -4.45 5.55
C ASP A 93 -11.52 -3.53 5.77
N ALA A 94 -12.74 -4.02 5.51
CA ALA A 94 -13.98 -3.22 5.53
C ALA A 94 -13.86 -1.95 4.66
N THR A 95 -13.24 -2.07 3.48
CA THR A 95 -12.90 -0.92 2.62
C THR A 95 -14.06 -0.27 1.89
N ASP A 96 -15.29 -0.80 1.96
CA ASP A 96 -16.45 -0.10 1.39
C ASP A 96 -16.67 1.25 2.11
N PRO A 97 -16.35 2.38 1.46
CA PRO A 97 -16.41 3.66 2.13
C PRO A 97 -17.84 4.16 2.27
N ALA A 98 -18.85 3.50 1.69
CA ALA A 98 -20.22 3.99 1.63
C ALA A 98 -20.81 4.25 3.03
N GLY A 99 -20.57 3.34 3.98
CA GLY A 99 -21.02 3.50 5.37
C GLY A 99 -20.39 4.73 6.04
N LEU A 100 -19.07 4.86 5.93
CA LEU A 100 -18.32 5.99 6.52
C LEU A 100 -18.69 7.33 5.86
N ILE A 101 -18.83 7.35 4.53
CA ILE A 101 -19.30 8.51 3.77
C ILE A 101 -20.71 8.90 4.22
N ASN A 102 -21.61 7.94 4.39
CA ASN A 102 -22.98 8.22 4.82
C ASN A 102 -23.03 8.83 6.24
N VAL A 103 -22.29 8.23 7.18
CA VAL A 103 -22.22 8.72 8.57
C VAL A 103 -21.55 10.09 8.67
N SER A 104 -20.55 10.37 7.83
CA SER A 104 -19.86 11.67 7.84
C SER A 104 -20.77 12.86 7.53
N ARG A 105 -21.97 12.63 6.98
CA ARG A 105 -22.93 13.68 6.60
C ARG A 105 -23.95 14.01 7.69
N ILE A 106 -23.96 13.27 8.80
CA ILE A 106 -24.99 13.40 9.86
C ILE A 106 -24.94 14.79 10.52
N ASP A 107 -23.76 15.41 10.59
CA ASP A 107 -23.56 16.76 11.12
C ASP A 107 -23.86 17.88 10.10
N GLY A 108 -24.39 17.53 8.93
CA GLY A 108 -24.63 18.47 7.83
C GLY A 108 -23.37 18.79 7.02
N SER A 109 -22.24 18.14 7.26
CA SER A 109 -21.04 18.34 6.46
C SER A 109 -21.17 17.76 5.05
N ASP A 110 -20.33 18.29 4.17
CA ASP A 110 -20.28 17.94 2.76
C ASP A 110 -19.67 16.56 2.46
N SER A 111 -19.36 15.78 3.49
CA SER A 111 -18.59 14.53 3.44
C SER A 111 -17.16 14.72 2.94
N PHE A 112 -16.50 13.62 2.58
CA PHE A 112 -15.12 13.55 2.11
C PHE A 112 -15.01 12.69 0.84
N ILE A 113 -13.91 12.85 0.10
CA ILE A 113 -13.56 11.97 -1.01
C ILE A 113 -12.71 10.82 -0.46
N TYR A 114 -13.03 9.59 -0.84
CA TYR A 114 -12.25 8.41 -0.49
C TYR A 114 -11.41 7.97 -1.70
N VAL A 115 -10.13 7.71 -1.46
CA VAL A 115 -9.20 7.19 -2.47
C VAL A 115 -8.57 5.92 -1.93
N SER A 116 -8.73 4.79 -2.62
CA SER A 116 -8.02 3.54 -2.32
C SER A 116 -7.05 3.22 -3.44
N LEU A 117 -5.91 2.58 -3.12
CA LEU A 117 -4.84 2.32 -4.08
C LEU A 117 -4.25 0.93 -3.91
N ASN A 118 -3.82 0.34 -5.02
CA ASN A 118 -2.97 -0.84 -5.03
C ASN A 118 -1.50 -0.40 -4.93
N HIS A 119 -0.68 -1.25 -4.34
CA HIS A 119 0.78 -1.17 -4.37
C HIS A 119 1.36 -2.57 -4.54
N ARG A 120 2.61 -2.68 -5.03
CA ARG A 120 3.26 -3.99 -5.18
C ARG A 120 3.44 -4.66 -3.82
N LEU A 121 3.32 -5.99 -3.83
CA LEU A 121 3.38 -6.88 -2.66
C LEU A 121 4.41 -7.98 -2.86
N GLY A 122 4.71 -8.72 -1.79
CA GLY A 122 5.67 -9.81 -1.78
C GLY A 122 7.04 -9.41 -2.33
N ALA A 123 7.68 -10.33 -3.05
CA ALA A 123 8.96 -10.08 -3.71
C ALA A 123 8.93 -8.87 -4.67
N PHE A 124 7.79 -8.60 -5.30
CA PHE A 124 7.67 -7.57 -6.33
C PHE A 124 7.69 -6.15 -5.74
N GLY A 125 7.24 -6.00 -4.49
CA GLY A 125 7.19 -4.72 -3.80
C GLY A 125 8.30 -4.49 -2.77
N TRP A 126 8.90 -5.57 -2.25
CA TRP A 126 9.60 -5.50 -0.95
C TRP A 126 10.94 -6.22 -0.91
N LEU A 127 11.46 -6.69 -2.05
CA LEU A 127 12.89 -7.03 -2.12
C LEU A 127 13.74 -5.79 -1.85
N ALA A 128 14.89 -6.00 -1.23
CA ALA A 128 15.85 -4.96 -0.87
C ALA A 128 17.24 -5.57 -0.67
N GLY A 129 18.26 -4.73 -0.51
CA GLY A 129 19.62 -5.13 -0.23
C GLY A 129 20.56 -5.07 -1.43
N PRO A 130 21.87 -5.31 -1.21
CA PRO A 130 22.92 -5.05 -2.18
C PRO A 130 22.73 -5.73 -3.53
N SER A 131 22.23 -6.97 -3.58
CA SER A 131 22.04 -7.66 -4.87
C SER A 131 20.93 -7.02 -5.71
N LEU A 132 19.87 -6.53 -5.08
CA LEU A 132 18.81 -5.80 -5.78
C LEU A 132 19.32 -4.46 -6.29
N GLU A 133 20.01 -3.70 -5.44
CA GLU A 133 20.51 -2.37 -5.76
C GLU A 133 21.61 -2.40 -6.84
N ALA A 134 22.53 -3.38 -6.78
CA ALA A 134 23.55 -3.59 -7.81
C ALA A 134 22.93 -3.90 -9.19
N ALA A 135 21.73 -4.51 -9.19
CA ALA A 135 20.95 -4.79 -10.38
C ALA A 135 20.04 -3.62 -10.81
N ASN A 136 20.31 -2.39 -10.36
CA ASN A 136 19.47 -1.21 -10.58
C ASN A 136 18.01 -1.40 -10.12
N GLY A 137 17.78 -2.23 -9.10
CA GLY A 137 16.48 -2.35 -8.44
C GLY A 137 16.29 -1.27 -7.37
N THR A 138 15.04 -0.97 -7.06
CA THR A 138 14.65 -0.01 -6.02
C THR A 138 14.12 -0.79 -4.82
N ALA A 139 14.81 -0.69 -3.69
CA ALA A 139 14.29 -1.18 -2.42
C ALA A 139 12.97 -0.49 -2.07
N ASN A 140 12.10 -1.16 -1.31
CA ASN A 140 10.81 -0.59 -0.87
C ASN A 140 9.93 -0.09 -2.02
N ALA A 141 9.94 -0.78 -3.16
CA ALA A 141 9.16 -0.43 -4.33
C ALA A 141 7.65 -0.21 -4.00
N GLY A 142 7.09 -0.96 -3.05
CA GLY A 142 5.73 -0.77 -2.54
C GLY A 142 5.50 0.59 -1.86
N LEU A 143 6.47 1.13 -1.09
CA LEU A 143 6.38 2.48 -0.52
C LEU A 143 6.46 3.55 -1.61
N HIS A 144 7.26 3.32 -2.65
CA HIS A 144 7.33 4.22 -3.80
C HIS A 144 6.03 4.23 -4.60
N ASP A 145 5.36 3.09 -4.76
CA ASP A 145 4.04 3.02 -5.40
C ASP A 145 2.99 3.84 -4.62
N GLN A 146 2.96 3.67 -3.29
CA GLN A 146 2.08 4.45 -2.42
C GLN A 146 2.41 5.94 -2.48
N HIS A 147 3.69 6.31 -2.49
CA HIS A 147 4.12 7.71 -2.61
C HIS A 147 3.70 8.32 -3.95
N LEU A 148 3.83 7.56 -5.04
CA LEU A 148 3.37 7.96 -6.36
C LEU A 148 1.86 8.19 -6.39
N ALA A 149 1.07 7.33 -5.75
CA ALA A 149 -0.38 7.52 -5.62
C ALA A 149 -0.71 8.79 -4.81
N LEU A 150 0.04 9.10 -3.74
CA LEU A 150 -0.13 10.34 -2.99
C LEU A 150 0.21 11.59 -3.82
N GLN A 151 1.27 11.52 -4.63
CA GLN A 151 1.59 12.59 -5.59
C GLN A 151 0.50 12.76 -6.64
N TRP A 152 -0.09 11.65 -7.12
CA TRP A 152 -1.24 11.69 -8.01
C TRP A 152 -2.43 12.38 -7.35
N VAL A 153 -2.73 12.10 -6.08
CA VAL A 153 -3.80 12.77 -5.32
C VAL A 153 -3.52 14.27 -5.25
N GLN A 154 -2.30 14.68 -4.87
CA GLN A 154 -1.91 16.09 -4.81
C GLN A 154 -2.13 16.81 -6.15
N LYS A 155 -1.77 16.17 -7.26
CA LYS A 155 -1.88 16.75 -8.60
C LYS A 155 -3.31 16.75 -9.14
N ASN A 156 -4.11 15.72 -8.87
CA ASN A 156 -5.34 15.46 -9.63
C ASN A 156 -6.64 15.53 -8.82
N ILE A 157 -6.60 15.42 -7.49
CA ILE A 157 -7.85 15.25 -6.71
C ILE A 157 -8.81 16.44 -6.79
N HIS A 158 -8.28 17.61 -7.15
CA HIS A 158 -9.08 18.79 -7.42
C HIS A 158 -10.08 18.61 -8.57
N LEU A 159 -9.75 17.75 -9.55
CA LEU A 159 -10.64 17.40 -10.67
C LEU A 159 -11.87 16.61 -10.22
N PHE A 160 -11.87 16.11 -8.98
CA PHE A 160 -12.99 15.40 -8.36
C PHE A 160 -13.68 16.23 -7.28
N GLY A 161 -13.25 17.48 -7.07
CA GLY A 161 -13.77 18.38 -6.03
C GLY A 161 -13.04 18.26 -4.68
N GLY A 162 -11.91 17.54 -4.63
CA GLY A 162 -11.11 17.36 -3.42
C GLY A 162 -10.08 18.47 -3.18
N ASP A 163 -9.78 18.74 -1.93
CA ASP A 163 -8.77 19.71 -1.50
C ASP A 163 -7.42 19.01 -1.26
N PRO A 164 -6.39 19.23 -2.12
CA PRO A 164 -5.07 18.62 -1.92
C PRO A 164 -4.39 19.07 -0.61
N LYS A 165 -4.84 20.18 0.00
CA LYS A 165 -4.33 20.65 1.29
C LYS A 165 -5.00 19.96 2.49
N LYS A 166 -6.03 19.14 2.28
CA LYS A 166 -6.78 18.44 3.34
C LYS A 166 -6.80 16.93 3.09
N VAL A 167 -5.63 16.40 2.77
CA VAL A 167 -5.42 14.96 2.61
C VAL A 167 -5.11 14.36 3.97
N THR A 168 -5.89 13.36 4.35
CA THR A 168 -5.64 12.45 5.46
C THR A 168 -5.16 11.13 4.89
N LEU A 169 -3.97 10.69 5.28
CA LEU A 169 -3.45 9.36 4.97
C LEU A 169 -3.92 8.37 6.04
N SER A 170 -4.38 7.19 5.65
CA SER A 170 -4.74 6.15 6.59
C SER A 170 -4.47 4.76 6.03
N GLY A 171 -4.34 3.78 6.90
CA GLY A 171 -4.29 2.38 6.50
C GLY A 171 -4.36 1.43 7.69
N LEU A 172 -4.63 0.15 7.37
CA LEU A 172 -4.76 -0.94 8.33
C LEU A 172 -3.50 -1.82 8.38
N SER A 173 -3.03 -2.24 9.55
CA SER A 173 -1.95 -3.23 9.69
C SER A 173 -0.70 -2.83 8.88
N GLY A 174 -0.34 -3.57 7.81
CA GLY A 174 0.72 -3.17 6.88
C GLY A 174 0.52 -1.77 6.25
N GLY A 175 -0.71 -1.38 5.94
CA GLY A 175 -1.06 -0.02 5.53
C GLY A 175 -0.93 1.00 6.68
N GLY A 176 -1.22 0.60 7.91
CA GLY A 176 -0.97 1.43 9.09
C GLY A 176 0.54 1.68 9.29
N SER A 177 1.35 0.64 9.12
CA SER A 177 2.81 0.72 9.14
C SER A 177 3.37 1.55 7.96
N SER A 178 2.79 1.39 6.77
CA SER A 178 3.07 2.25 5.61
C SER A 178 2.83 3.73 5.93
N THR A 179 1.73 4.05 6.65
CA THR A 179 1.44 5.41 7.12
C THR A 179 2.57 5.95 8.00
N VAL A 180 3.10 5.13 8.91
CA VAL A 180 4.26 5.49 9.75
C VAL A 180 5.50 5.73 8.90
N HIS A 181 5.77 4.89 7.90
CA HIS A 181 6.90 5.10 6.97
C HIS A 181 6.76 6.38 6.15
N HIS A 182 5.55 6.77 5.73
CA HIS A 182 5.34 8.07 5.06
C HIS A 182 5.53 9.27 6.00
N ILE A 183 5.27 9.12 7.31
CA ILE A 183 5.55 10.17 8.32
C ILE A 183 7.06 10.36 8.52
N THR A 184 7.84 9.29 8.44
CA THR A 184 9.31 9.31 8.66
C THR A 184 10.11 9.36 7.35
N ALA A 185 9.43 9.40 6.20
CA ALA A 185 10.03 9.29 4.88
C ALA A 185 11.20 10.26 4.68
N TYR A 186 12.30 9.73 4.13
CA TYR A 186 13.52 10.46 3.82
C TYR A 186 14.15 11.21 5.01
N GLY A 187 13.74 10.93 6.25
CA GLY A 187 14.14 11.70 7.42
C GLY A 187 13.84 13.19 7.27
N ARG A 188 12.73 13.55 6.59
CA ARG A 188 12.32 14.93 6.26
C ARG A 188 13.24 15.67 5.26
N LYS A 189 14.21 15.00 4.63
CA LYS A 189 15.17 15.65 3.71
C LYS A 189 14.60 16.03 2.34
N LYS A 190 13.49 15.43 1.91
CA LYS A 190 12.89 15.62 0.56
C LYS A 190 11.61 16.45 0.53
N GLY A 191 11.48 17.43 1.44
CA GLY A 191 10.36 18.38 1.46
C GLY A 191 9.21 17.96 2.39
N PRO A 192 8.05 18.64 2.33
CA PRO A 192 6.88 18.29 3.15
C PRO A 192 6.19 17.02 2.63
N PRO A 193 5.48 16.27 3.50
CA PRO A 193 4.73 15.10 3.08
C PRO A 193 3.50 15.53 2.23
N PRO A 194 3.02 14.67 1.30
CA PRO A 194 1.85 14.94 0.46
C PRO A 194 0.51 14.75 1.20
N PHE A 195 0.48 14.96 2.52
CA PHE A 195 -0.71 14.86 3.37
C PHE A 195 -0.56 15.75 4.60
N ALA A 196 -1.70 16.15 5.17
CA ALA A 196 -1.78 17.04 6.33
C ALA A 196 -2.14 16.30 7.63
N ARG A 197 -2.77 15.12 7.51
CA ARG A 197 -3.20 14.31 8.66
C ARG A 197 -2.90 12.85 8.42
N ALA A 198 -2.76 12.09 9.50
CA ALA A 198 -2.64 10.65 9.41
C ALA A 198 -3.51 9.95 10.45
N PHE A 199 -4.19 8.88 10.03
CA PHE A 199 -4.84 7.93 10.92
C PHE A 199 -4.16 6.57 10.80
N ILE A 200 -3.39 6.22 11.84
CA ILE A 200 -2.66 4.94 11.93
C ILE A 200 -3.56 3.93 12.63
N ASN A 201 -4.11 2.97 11.88
CA ASN A 201 -5.19 2.10 12.35
C ASN A 201 -4.79 0.64 12.40
N PRO A 202 -4.69 0.03 13.58
CA PRO A 202 -3.38 -0.29 14.18
C PRO A 202 -2.25 -0.63 13.18
N PRO A 203 -1.00 -0.18 13.40
CA PRO A 203 0.11 -0.52 12.54
C PRO A 203 0.62 -1.95 12.80
N GLY A 204 0.88 -2.70 11.73
CA GLY A 204 1.60 -3.98 11.77
C GLY A 204 3.07 -3.77 11.40
N TYR A 205 3.97 -3.88 12.37
CA TYR A 205 5.36 -3.47 12.19
C TYR A 205 6.36 -4.61 12.41
N PHE A 206 7.10 -4.97 11.36
CA PHE A 206 8.14 -6.00 11.36
C PHE A 206 9.44 -5.41 10.81
N PRO A 207 10.46 -5.15 11.65
CA PRO A 207 11.64 -4.41 11.23
C PRO A 207 12.60 -5.24 10.37
N ILE A 208 12.90 -4.76 9.17
CA ILE A 208 14.08 -5.18 8.39
C ILE A 208 15.12 -4.07 8.50
N GLY A 209 15.96 -4.18 9.53
CA GLY A 209 16.81 -3.07 10.00
C GLY A 209 18.19 -2.98 9.36
N SER A 210 18.57 -3.93 8.50
CA SER A 210 19.91 -3.99 7.93
C SER A 210 19.93 -4.58 6.51
N ASN A 211 20.92 -4.16 5.73
CA ASN A 211 21.22 -4.73 4.42
C ASN A 211 21.44 -6.25 4.49
N PHE A 212 22.01 -6.77 5.58
CA PHE A 212 22.20 -8.21 5.75
C PHE A 212 20.86 -8.96 5.82
N GLN A 213 19.88 -8.44 6.57
CA GLN A 213 18.54 -9.04 6.64
C GLN A 213 17.81 -8.95 5.30
N ALA A 214 17.83 -7.76 4.68
CA ALA A 214 17.23 -7.53 3.37
C ALA A 214 17.83 -8.44 2.28
N GLU A 215 19.16 -8.55 2.27
CA GLU A 215 19.89 -9.41 1.33
C GLU A 215 19.52 -10.88 1.52
N ASN A 216 19.43 -11.37 2.76
CA ASN A 216 19.03 -12.76 3.02
C ASN A 216 17.64 -13.05 2.44
N ILE A 217 16.66 -12.17 2.64
CA ILE A 217 15.32 -12.31 2.06
C ILE A 217 15.42 -12.37 0.52
N THR A 218 16.20 -11.48 -0.09
CA THR A 218 16.43 -11.47 -1.54
C THR A 218 17.08 -12.77 -2.04
N GLN A 219 18.11 -13.26 -1.36
CA GLN A 219 18.78 -14.50 -1.73
C GLN A 219 17.89 -15.74 -1.55
N TYR A 220 17.04 -15.78 -0.52
CA TYR A 220 16.05 -16.86 -0.37
C TYR A 220 15.04 -16.89 -1.52
N PHE A 221 14.53 -15.73 -1.93
CA PHE A 221 13.65 -15.65 -3.10
C PHE A 221 14.35 -16.14 -4.39
N LEU A 222 15.59 -15.72 -4.63
CA LEU A 222 16.40 -16.19 -5.76
C LEU A 222 16.64 -17.72 -5.71
N LYS A 223 16.84 -18.27 -4.51
CA LYS A 223 16.96 -19.72 -4.32
C LYS A 223 15.68 -20.47 -4.70
N PHE A 224 14.50 -19.95 -4.35
CA PHE A 224 13.22 -20.55 -4.79
C PHE A 224 13.05 -20.52 -6.31
N LEU A 225 13.67 -19.55 -6.99
CA LEU A 225 13.68 -19.45 -8.45
C LEU A 225 14.75 -20.28 -9.15
N ASN A 226 15.68 -20.91 -8.40
CA ASN A 226 16.94 -21.41 -8.95
C ASN A 226 17.68 -20.35 -9.80
N ALA A 227 17.59 -19.08 -9.41
CA ALA A 227 18.29 -17.96 -10.03
C ALA A 227 19.50 -17.57 -9.15
N SER A 228 20.59 -17.14 -9.78
CA SER A 228 21.78 -16.66 -9.06
C SER A 228 21.85 -15.12 -9.00
N THR A 229 21.04 -14.42 -9.79
CA THR A 229 21.05 -12.95 -9.90
C THR A 229 19.64 -12.41 -10.13
N ILE A 230 19.44 -11.13 -9.82
CA ILE A 230 18.17 -10.42 -10.07
C ILE A 230 17.91 -10.29 -11.57
N GLU A 231 18.94 -10.09 -12.39
CA GLU A 231 18.84 -10.03 -13.84
C GLU A 231 18.38 -11.35 -14.45
N GLN A 232 18.80 -12.48 -13.90
CA GLN A 232 18.27 -13.80 -14.28
C GLN A 232 16.81 -13.92 -13.86
N ALA A 233 16.47 -13.55 -12.62
CA ALA A 233 15.09 -13.61 -12.12
C ALA A 233 14.12 -12.80 -13.00
N ARG A 234 14.49 -11.58 -13.41
CA ARG A 234 13.67 -10.72 -14.28
C ARG A 234 13.37 -11.29 -15.68
N LYS A 235 14.13 -12.30 -16.12
CA LYS A 235 13.91 -12.97 -17.42
C LYS A 235 13.02 -14.21 -17.30
N LEU A 236 12.70 -14.64 -16.08
CA LEU A 236 11.84 -15.79 -15.86
C LEU A 236 10.38 -15.43 -16.14
N PRO A 237 9.55 -16.41 -16.54
CA PRO A 237 8.11 -16.19 -16.66
C PRO A 237 7.51 -15.70 -15.34
N VAL A 238 6.55 -14.77 -15.40
CA VAL A 238 5.84 -14.24 -14.22
C VAL A 238 5.31 -15.35 -13.32
N ARG A 239 4.83 -16.46 -13.90
CA ARG A 239 4.36 -17.62 -13.15
C ARG A 239 5.43 -18.22 -12.23
N ALA A 240 6.68 -18.30 -12.68
CA ALA A 240 7.78 -18.79 -11.84
C ALA A 240 8.08 -17.83 -10.68
N LEU A 241 8.02 -16.52 -10.94
CA LEU A 241 8.14 -15.48 -9.91
C LEU A 241 7.03 -15.59 -8.85
N MET A 242 5.80 -15.82 -9.29
CA MET A 242 4.65 -16.02 -8.41
C MET A 242 4.79 -17.29 -7.58
N GLU A 243 5.16 -18.42 -8.19
CA GLU A 243 5.37 -19.69 -7.50
C GLU A 243 6.48 -19.57 -6.43
N ALA A 244 7.61 -18.92 -6.75
CA ALA A 244 8.66 -18.65 -5.78
C ALA A 244 8.21 -17.70 -4.66
N ASN A 245 7.41 -16.69 -4.98
CA ASN A 245 6.86 -15.77 -3.98
C ASN A 245 5.91 -16.49 -3.01
N VAL A 246 5.02 -17.34 -3.54
CA VAL A 246 4.14 -18.20 -2.73
C VAL A 246 4.99 -19.15 -1.87
N ALA A 247 5.99 -19.82 -2.43
CA ALA A 247 6.85 -20.72 -1.67
C ALA A 247 7.61 -20.00 -0.54
N HIS A 248 8.13 -18.80 -0.79
CA HIS A 248 8.86 -18.01 0.22
C HIS A 248 7.96 -17.49 1.34
N THR A 249 6.68 -17.23 1.03
CA THR A 249 5.67 -16.76 2.01
C THR A 249 4.89 -17.90 2.65
N SER A 250 5.05 -19.14 2.16
CA SER A 250 4.43 -20.34 2.71
C SER A 250 5.30 -20.87 3.85
N GLY A 251 4.93 -20.50 5.08
CA GLY A 251 5.61 -20.88 6.32
C GLY A 251 4.74 -20.53 7.53
N VAL A 252 5.32 -20.57 8.74
CA VAL A 252 4.60 -20.21 9.99
C VAL A 252 3.91 -18.85 9.81
N GLU A 253 2.62 -18.79 10.13
CA GLU A 253 1.71 -17.64 9.93
C GLU A 253 2.21 -16.30 10.51
N THR A 254 3.27 -16.34 11.32
CA THR A 254 3.87 -15.20 12.03
C THR A 254 5.08 -14.57 11.32
N ASN A 255 5.52 -15.09 10.16
CA ASN A 255 6.86 -14.76 9.66
C ASN A 255 7.00 -13.47 8.84
N PHE A 256 5.91 -12.73 8.53
CA PHE A 256 5.90 -11.41 7.83
C PHE A 256 7.17 -11.15 7.00
N VAL A 257 7.40 -12.03 6.02
CA VAL A 257 8.73 -12.22 5.38
C VAL A 257 9.18 -10.97 4.64
N TYR A 258 8.21 -10.26 4.07
CA TYR A 258 8.41 -9.07 3.27
C TYR A 258 7.90 -7.84 4.02
N GLY A 259 8.55 -6.70 3.78
CA GLY A 259 8.11 -5.42 4.31
C GLY A 259 9.17 -4.34 4.10
N PRO A 260 8.94 -3.13 4.65
CA PRO A 260 9.88 -2.03 4.56
C PRO A 260 11.26 -2.38 5.15
N ALA A 261 12.31 -2.20 4.35
CA ALA A 261 13.70 -2.35 4.73
C ALA A 261 14.40 -0.99 4.87
N VAL A 262 15.38 -0.89 5.76
CA VAL A 262 16.26 0.28 5.82
C VAL A 262 17.10 0.33 4.55
N ASP A 263 16.85 1.32 3.69
CA ASP A 263 17.49 1.51 2.38
C ASP A 263 18.44 2.72 2.34
N GLY A 264 18.47 3.52 3.39
CA GLY A 264 19.30 4.74 3.46
C GLY A 264 18.71 5.95 2.70
N ASP A 265 17.59 5.79 1.98
CA ASP A 265 16.90 6.85 1.24
C ASP A 265 15.46 7.04 1.72
N PHE A 266 14.48 6.28 1.19
CA PHE A 266 13.08 6.43 1.60
C PHE A 266 12.91 6.09 3.09
N VAL A 267 13.56 5.00 3.51
CA VAL A 267 13.61 4.51 4.88
C VAL A 267 15.07 4.61 5.36
N PRO A 268 15.53 5.80 5.78
CA PRO A 268 16.94 6.00 6.14
C PRO A 268 17.34 5.30 7.44
N ALA A 269 16.37 4.98 8.30
CA ALA A 269 16.52 4.15 9.49
C ALA A 269 15.13 3.60 9.87
N LEU A 270 15.08 2.69 10.85
CA LEU A 270 13.82 2.21 11.40
C LEU A 270 12.97 3.40 11.92
N PRO A 271 11.67 3.50 11.58
CA PRO A 271 10.79 4.53 12.08
C PRO A 271 10.89 4.86 13.57
N GLY A 272 11.04 3.86 14.45
CA GLY A 272 11.24 4.12 15.89
C GLY A 272 12.46 5.00 16.20
N LEU A 273 13.57 4.79 15.48
CA LEU A 273 14.78 5.63 15.61
C LEU A 273 14.59 7.02 15.01
N LEU A 274 13.87 7.13 13.89
CA LEU A 274 13.57 8.42 13.25
C LEU A 274 12.64 9.27 14.11
N LEU A 275 11.63 8.64 14.73
CA LEU A 275 10.73 9.28 15.69
C LEU A 275 11.51 9.76 16.92
N LEU A 276 12.35 8.90 17.52
CA LEU A 276 13.15 9.23 18.71
C LEU A 276 14.13 10.38 18.44
N SER A 277 14.76 10.40 17.26
CA SER A 277 15.74 11.42 16.87
C SER A 277 15.11 12.70 16.31
N GLY A 278 13.77 12.77 16.19
CA GLY A 278 13.08 13.94 15.65
C GLY A 278 13.19 14.10 14.12
N ASN A 279 13.64 13.05 13.42
CA ASN A 279 13.83 12.98 11.98
C ASN A 279 12.56 12.49 11.25
N PHE A 280 11.46 13.19 11.47
CA PHE A 280 10.17 12.90 10.85
C PHE A 280 9.46 14.20 10.47
N HIS A 281 8.42 14.11 9.63
CA HIS A 281 7.63 15.27 9.24
C HIS A 281 6.83 15.82 10.43
N LYS A 282 7.11 17.07 10.79
CA LYS A 282 6.42 17.80 11.86
C LYS A 282 5.19 18.51 11.29
N ASN A 283 4.16 18.73 12.11
CA ASN A 283 2.88 19.38 11.74
C ASN A 283 1.92 18.47 10.94
N ILE A 284 1.77 17.23 11.38
CA ILE A 284 0.73 16.31 10.90
C ILE A 284 -0.23 16.09 12.06
N ASP A 285 -1.54 16.28 11.86
CA ASP A 285 -2.52 15.88 12.87
C ASP A 285 -2.61 14.35 12.89
N LEU A 286 -2.46 13.74 14.06
CA LEU A 286 -2.42 12.28 14.20
C LEU A 286 -3.64 11.76 14.95
N LEU A 287 -4.26 10.71 14.39
CA LEU A 287 -5.11 9.78 15.10
C LEU A 287 -4.40 8.43 15.15
N LEU A 288 -4.36 7.81 16.32
CA LEU A 288 -3.71 6.51 16.55
C LEU A 288 -4.75 5.57 17.14
N SER A 289 -4.79 4.33 16.69
CA SER A 289 -5.57 3.27 17.35
C SER A 289 -4.71 2.03 17.59
N HIS A 290 -5.17 1.22 18.55
CA HIS A 290 -4.72 -0.13 18.76
C HIS A 290 -5.93 -0.99 19.15
N THR A 291 -5.88 -2.28 18.88
CA THR A 291 -6.84 -3.25 19.42
C THR A 291 -6.30 -3.88 20.71
N ARG A 292 -7.18 -4.51 21.48
CA ARG A 292 -6.83 -5.11 22.78
C ARG A 292 -5.94 -6.36 22.64
N TYR A 293 -6.05 -7.07 21.52
CA TYR A 293 -5.43 -8.38 21.29
C TYR A 293 -4.84 -8.46 19.86
N GLU A 294 -3.86 -7.62 19.54
CA GLU A 294 -3.22 -7.58 18.21
C GLU A 294 -2.53 -8.91 17.83
N GLY A 295 -2.00 -9.65 18.82
CA GLY A 295 -1.22 -10.88 18.62
C GLY A 295 -1.98 -12.19 18.85
N GLY A 296 -3.27 -12.13 19.25
CA GLY A 296 -4.02 -13.29 19.75
C GLY A 296 -3.80 -13.59 21.23
#